data_AF-X0QHR9-F1
#
_entry.id   AF-X0QHR9-F1
#
_cell.length_a   1.000
_cell.length_b   1.000
_cell.length_c   1.000
_cell.angle_alpha   90.00
_cell.angle_beta   90.00
_cell.angle_gamma   90.00
#
_symmetry.space_group_name_H-M   'P 1'
#
loop_
_entity.id
_entity.type
_entity.pdbx_description
1 polymer ?
#
loop_
_entity_poly.entity_id
_entity_poly.type
_entity_poly.pdbx_seq_one_letter_code
_entity_poly.pdbx_strand_id
1 'polypeptide(L)'
;MSYDVHGRKVILQIQKQQLRIIDQETGEILATHQVSHAKGRLIQRSNDRRNRQIGIPELKAQVVQMFSQVKAAKQFVQQIHEKYPRYIRDQMQVILRLQSLYSKKELDKSLQFCLDNQLVSASEFKTTLATLPGYEAHLERLQAEAIELPVSQATKEKLKSIQPEVRPLATYTQILKGAHYGTN
;
A
#
# COMPACT_ATOMS: atom_id res chain seq x y z
N MET A 1 -24.03 19.78 -26.34
CA MET A 1 -22.69 19.23 -26.03
C MET A 1 -22.60 19.10 -24.52
N SER A 2 -22.24 17.93 -24.01
CA SER A 2 -22.07 17.68 -22.58
C SER A 2 -20.60 17.42 -22.29
N TYR A 3 -20.14 17.85 -21.12
CA TYR A 3 -18.73 17.81 -20.72
C TYR A 3 -18.56 16.75 -19.64
N ASP A 4 -17.57 15.87 -19.80
CA ASP A 4 -17.07 15.03 -18.71
C ASP A 4 -16.22 15.88 -17.74
N VAL A 5 -16.04 15.40 -16.49
CA VAL A 5 -15.23 16.00 -15.42
C VAL A 5 -13.77 16.22 -15.86
N HIS A 6 -13.32 15.50 -16.89
CA HIS A 6 -11.98 15.63 -17.49
C HIS A 6 -11.92 16.53 -18.75
N GLY A 7 -12.98 17.28 -19.07
CA GLY A 7 -12.99 18.24 -20.20
C GLY A 7 -13.15 17.62 -21.58
N ARG A 8 -13.40 16.31 -21.68
CA ARG A 8 -13.66 15.62 -22.95
C ARG A 8 -15.05 15.97 -23.47
N LYS A 9 -15.16 16.25 -24.77
CA LYS A 9 -16.42 16.54 -25.46
C LYS A 9 -17.08 15.24 -25.90
N VAL A 10 -18.32 15.03 -25.49
CA VAL A 10 -19.11 13.85 -25.87
C VAL A 10 -20.38 14.24 -26.60
N ILE A 11 -20.80 13.38 -27.54
CA ILE A 11 -22.06 13.46 -28.25
C ILE A 11 -23.10 12.62 -27.48
N LEU A 12 -24.26 13.23 -27.21
CA LEU A 12 -25.40 12.54 -26.62
C LEU A 12 -26.41 12.24 -27.71
N GLN A 13 -26.71 10.97 -27.94
CA GLN A 13 -27.70 10.54 -28.92
C GLN A 13 -28.83 9.76 -28.23
N ILE A 14 -30.08 10.21 -28.42
CA ILE A 14 -31.26 9.52 -27.89
C ILE A 14 -31.93 8.78 -29.04
N GLN A 15 -32.04 7.45 -28.94
CA GLN A 15 -32.76 6.61 -29.89
C GLN A 15 -33.60 5.57 -29.14
N LYS A 16 -34.89 5.43 -29.47
CA LYS A 16 -35.77 4.34 -28.99
C LYS A 16 -35.65 4.07 -27.48
N GLN A 17 -35.84 5.10 -26.64
CA GLN A 17 -35.69 5.03 -25.17
C GLN A 17 -34.26 4.73 -24.65
N GLN A 18 -33.22 4.85 -25.46
CA GLN A 18 -31.84 4.69 -25.03
C GLN A 18 -31.03 5.97 -25.25
N LEU A 19 -30.30 6.38 -24.21
CA LEU A 19 -29.29 7.42 -24.25
C LEU A 19 -27.94 6.77 -24.54
N ARG A 20 -27.31 7.14 -25.65
CA ARG A 20 -25.95 6.77 -25.99
C ARG A 20 -25.03 7.96 -25.76
N ILE A 21 -23.94 7.71 -25.05
CA ILE A 21 -22.83 8.65 -24.87
C ILE A 21 -21.74 8.20 -25.83
N ILE A 22 -21.37 9.07 -26.77
CA ILE A 22 -20.44 8.77 -27.85
C ILE A 22 -19.26 9.73 -27.75
N ASP A 23 -18.05 9.21 -27.87
CA ASP A 23 -16.84 10.02 -27.94
C ASP A 23 -16.83 10.81 -29.25
N GLN A 24 -16.61 12.13 -29.18
CA GLN A 24 -16.68 12.98 -30.36
C GLN A 24 -15.50 12.78 -31.31
N GLU A 25 -14.33 12.37 -30.82
CA GLU A 25 -13.11 12.23 -31.61
C GLU A 25 -13.02 10.86 -32.28
N THR A 26 -13.43 9.81 -31.57
CA THR A 26 -13.31 8.42 -32.05
C THR A 26 -14.61 7.84 -32.59
N GLY A 27 -15.77 8.42 -32.26
CA GLY A 27 -17.08 7.87 -32.60
C GLY A 27 -17.46 6.62 -31.81
N GLU A 28 -16.65 6.22 -30.82
CA GLU A 28 -16.92 5.05 -29.98
C GLU A 28 -18.08 5.30 -29.01
N ILE A 29 -18.94 4.29 -28.82
CA ILE A 29 -20.01 4.33 -27.83
C ILE A 29 -19.39 4.10 -26.44
N LEU A 30 -19.24 5.18 -25.67
CA LEU A 30 -18.69 5.15 -24.32
C LEU A 30 -19.64 4.51 -23.31
N ALA A 31 -20.95 4.77 -23.44
CA ALA A 31 -21.96 4.19 -22.58
C ALA A 31 -23.35 4.20 -23.22
N THR A 32 -24.20 3.25 -22.80
CA THR A 32 -25.62 3.21 -23.19
C THR A 32 -26.50 3.02 -21.96
N HIS A 33 -27.44 3.94 -21.76
CA HIS A 33 -28.39 3.94 -20.65
C HIS A 33 -29.82 3.90 -21.18
N GLN A 34 -30.75 3.32 -20.43
CA GLN A 34 -32.17 3.49 -20.73
C GLN A 34 -32.65 4.83 -20.20
N VAL A 35 -33.35 5.57 -21.05
CA VAL A 35 -34.02 6.83 -20.70
C VAL A 35 -35.24 6.48 -19.87
N SER A 36 -35.24 6.91 -18.61
CA SER A 36 -36.39 6.76 -17.73
C SER A 36 -37.19 8.04 -17.64
N HIS A 37 -38.50 7.88 -17.54
CA HIS A 37 -39.45 8.96 -17.33
C HIS A 37 -39.68 9.26 -15.84
N ALA A 38 -39.08 8.49 -14.94
CA ALA A 38 -39.18 8.70 -13.50
C ALA A 38 -38.29 9.88 -13.05
N LYS A 39 -38.88 10.90 -12.43
CA LYS A 39 -38.15 12.02 -11.83
C LYS A 39 -37.54 11.60 -10.48
N GLY A 40 -36.32 12.03 -10.20
CA GLY A 40 -35.67 11.86 -8.88
C GLY A 40 -35.10 10.47 -8.58
N ARG A 41 -34.96 9.57 -9.57
CA ARG A 41 -34.30 8.27 -9.37
C ARG A 41 -32.97 8.19 -10.13
N LEU A 42 -31.91 7.81 -9.42
CA LEU A 42 -30.62 7.46 -10.03
C LEU A 42 -30.76 6.09 -10.70
N ILE A 43 -30.70 6.05 -12.03
CA ILE A 43 -30.74 4.81 -12.82
C ILE A 43 -29.35 4.57 -13.36
N GLN A 44 -28.55 3.92 -12.53
CA GLN A 44 -27.18 3.54 -12.83
C GLN A 44 -27.09 2.02 -12.82
N ARG A 45 -26.57 1.38 -13.87
CA ARG A 45 -26.31 -0.06 -13.79
C ARG A 45 -25.16 -0.27 -12.81
N SER A 46 -25.27 -1.29 -11.96
CA SER A 46 -24.20 -1.68 -11.03
C SER A 46 -22.85 -1.90 -11.72
N ASN A 47 -22.88 -2.39 -12.97
CA ASN A 47 -21.70 -2.61 -13.81
C ASN A 47 -21.07 -1.32 -14.36
N ASP A 48 -21.80 -0.20 -14.44
CA ASP A 48 -21.30 1.04 -15.05
C ASP A 48 -20.32 1.81 -14.13
N ARG A 49 -20.21 1.44 -12.85
CA ARG A 49 -19.30 2.11 -11.89
C ARG A 49 -17.86 1.58 -11.92
N ARG A 50 -17.61 0.38 -12.43
CA ARG A 50 -16.29 -0.28 -12.30
C ARG A 50 -15.96 -1.09 -13.54
N ASN A 51 -14.86 -0.75 -14.18
CA ASN A 51 -14.31 -1.56 -15.26
C ASN A 51 -13.84 -2.91 -14.68
N ARG A 52 -14.65 -3.96 -14.88
CA ARG A 52 -14.52 -5.31 -14.29
C ARG A 52 -13.87 -6.32 -15.25
N GLN A 53 -13.27 -5.85 -16.35
CA GLN A 53 -12.67 -6.72 -17.38
C GLN A 53 -11.73 -7.80 -16.82
N ILE A 54 -11.00 -7.51 -15.74
CA ILE A 54 -10.11 -8.47 -15.05
C ILE A 54 -10.70 -8.80 -13.67
N GLY A 55 -10.76 -10.08 -13.33
CA GLY A 55 -11.24 -10.59 -12.04
C GLY A 55 -10.28 -10.27 -10.88
N ILE A 56 -10.79 -10.25 -9.64
CA ILE A 56 -9.91 -10.16 -8.45
C ILE A 56 -8.90 -11.32 -8.39
N PRO A 57 -9.28 -12.59 -8.68
CA PRO A 57 -8.32 -13.70 -8.68
C PRO A 57 -7.18 -13.51 -9.69
N GLU A 58 -7.49 -13.01 -10.88
CA GLU A 58 -6.50 -12.73 -11.93
C GLU A 58 -5.56 -11.60 -11.52
N LEU A 59 -6.07 -10.51 -10.94
CA LEU A 59 -5.22 -9.42 -10.42
C LEU A 59 -4.25 -9.93 -9.35
N LYS A 60 -4.72 -10.79 -8.43
CA LYS A 60 -3.85 -11.41 -7.43
C LYS A 60 -2.78 -12.30 -8.07
N ALA A 61 -3.15 -13.10 -9.07
CA ALA A 61 -2.21 -13.95 -9.78
C ALA A 61 -1.13 -13.13 -10.50
N GLN A 62 -1.52 -12.04 -11.16
CA GLN A 62 -0.57 -11.13 -11.81
C GLN A 62 0.40 -10.52 -10.80
N VAL A 63 -0.10 -10.04 -9.65
CA VAL A 63 0.77 -9.51 -8.58
C VAL A 63 1.76 -10.56 -8.09
N VAL A 64 1.31 -11.81 -7.89
CA VAL A 64 2.19 -12.90 -7.46
C VAL A 64 3.30 -13.19 -8.49
N GLN A 65 3.00 -13.09 -9.79
CA GLN A 65 3.96 -13.32 -10.87
C GLN A 65 5.04 -12.23 -10.98
N MET A 66 4.80 -11.04 -10.41
CA MET A 66 5.80 -9.96 -10.40
C MET A 66 7.04 -10.32 -9.59
N PHE A 67 6.88 -11.14 -8.55
CA PHE A 67 7.93 -11.47 -7.60
C PHE A 67 8.63 -12.77 -7.97
N SER A 68 9.87 -12.95 -7.53
CA SER A 68 10.59 -14.21 -7.69
C SER A 68 10.11 -15.25 -6.67
N GLN A 69 9.82 -14.81 -5.44
CA GLN A 69 9.39 -15.68 -4.35
C GLN A 69 7.86 -15.80 -4.27
N VAL A 70 7.31 -16.76 -5.02
CA VAL A 70 5.86 -17.00 -5.13
C VAL A 70 5.18 -17.21 -3.78
N LYS A 71 5.81 -17.92 -2.84
CA LYS A 71 5.22 -18.17 -1.50
C LYS A 71 5.06 -16.89 -0.70
N ALA A 72 6.12 -16.07 -0.63
CA ALA A 72 6.12 -14.78 0.06
C ALA A 72 5.10 -13.82 -0.57
N ALA A 73 5.05 -13.77 -1.90
CA ALA A 73 4.10 -12.93 -2.61
C ALA A 73 2.64 -13.33 -2.35
N LYS A 74 2.34 -14.64 -2.35
CA LYS A 74 1.00 -15.15 -2.01
C LYS A 74 0.60 -14.78 -0.59
N GLN A 75 1.52 -14.94 0.37
CA GLN A 75 1.28 -14.55 1.76
C GLN A 75 0.97 -13.05 1.86
N PHE A 76 1.78 -12.20 1.23
CA PHE A 76 1.59 -10.76 1.24
C PHE A 76 0.23 -10.34 0.64
N VAL A 77 -0.10 -10.87 -0.54
CA VAL A 77 -1.38 -10.61 -1.21
C VAL A 77 -2.58 -11.09 -0.37
N GLN A 78 -2.43 -12.23 0.31
CA GLN A 78 -3.47 -12.75 1.19
C GLN A 78 -3.68 -11.86 2.41
N GLN A 79 -2.62 -11.42 3.07
CA GLN A 79 -2.74 -10.52 4.22
C GLN A 79 -3.35 -9.16 3.84
N ILE A 80 -3.01 -8.60 2.66
CA ILE A 80 -3.68 -7.40 2.14
C ILE A 80 -5.18 -7.65 1.91
N HIS A 81 -5.55 -8.81 1.37
CA HIS A 81 -6.95 -9.15 1.12
C HIS A 81 -7.76 -9.29 2.40
N GLU A 82 -7.17 -9.88 3.44
CA GLU A 82 -7.79 -9.99 4.77
C GLU A 82 -7.96 -8.62 5.42
N LYS A 83 -6.94 -7.76 5.34
CA LYS A 83 -6.96 -6.41 5.93
C LYS A 83 -7.88 -5.44 5.18
N TYR A 84 -7.90 -5.52 3.84
CA TYR A 84 -8.62 -4.58 2.98
C TYR A 84 -9.49 -5.26 1.90
N PRO A 85 -10.47 -6.10 2.28
CA PRO A 85 -11.26 -6.89 1.32
C PRO A 85 -12.04 -6.00 0.33
N ARG A 86 -12.56 -4.86 0.81
CA ARG A 86 -13.29 -3.89 -0.02
C ARG A 86 -12.39 -3.21 -1.07
N TYR A 87 -11.13 -2.99 -0.74
CA TYR A 87 -10.18 -2.20 -1.54
C TYR A 87 -9.13 -3.06 -2.24
N ILE A 88 -9.29 -4.39 -2.23
CA ILE A 88 -8.29 -5.32 -2.76
C ILE A 88 -7.91 -5.02 -4.22
N ARG A 89 -8.89 -4.65 -5.06
CA ARG A 89 -8.63 -4.30 -6.45
C ARG A 89 -7.67 -3.10 -6.56
N ASP A 90 -7.94 -2.04 -5.82
CA ASP A 90 -7.15 -0.82 -5.86
C ASP A 90 -5.74 -1.09 -5.32
N GLN A 91 -5.64 -1.87 -4.24
CA GLN A 91 -4.36 -2.31 -3.67
C GLN A 91 -3.53 -3.10 -4.70
N MET A 92 -4.13 -4.10 -5.37
CA MET A 92 -3.43 -4.89 -6.40
C MET A 92 -3.03 -4.04 -7.60
N GLN A 93 -3.89 -3.13 -8.05
CA GLN A 93 -3.58 -2.23 -9.17
C GLN A 93 -2.42 -1.29 -8.86
N VAL A 94 -2.35 -0.76 -7.63
CA VAL A 94 -1.20 0.07 -7.22
C VAL A 94 0.08 -0.76 -7.27
N ILE A 95 0.08 -1.99 -6.75
CA ILE A 95 1.25 -2.86 -6.78
C ILE A 95 1.67 -3.18 -8.22
N LEU A 96 0.72 -3.55 -9.09
CA LEU A 96 1.01 -3.84 -10.51
C LEU A 96 1.68 -2.68 -11.23
N ARG A 97 1.26 -1.44 -10.96
CA ARG A 97 1.89 -0.25 -11.57
C ARG A 97 3.35 -0.05 -11.13
N LEU A 98 3.77 -0.59 -9.99
CA LEU A 98 5.15 -0.49 -9.54
C LEU A 98 6.09 -1.40 -10.35
N GLN A 99 5.55 -2.43 -11.03
CA GLN A 99 6.34 -3.33 -11.88
C GLN A 99 7.06 -2.60 -13.01
N SER A 100 6.44 -1.57 -13.58
CA SER A 100 7.03 -0.78 -14.67
C SER A 100 8.03 0.27 -14.19
N LEU A 101 8.07 0.55 -12.88
CA LEU A 101 8.89 1.61 -12.30
C LEU A 101 10.15 1.09 -11.60
N TYR A 102 10.11 -0.15 -11.10
CA TYR A 102 11.19 -0.74 -10.30
C TYR A 102 11.64 -2.06 -10.90
N SER A 103 12.91 -2.39 -10.70
CA SER A 103 13.46 -3.67 -11.11
C SER A 103 12.89 -4.80 -10.24
N LYS A 104 12.88 -6.02 -10.79
CA LYS A 104 12.41 -7.22 -10.05
C LYS A 104 13.16 -7.42 -8.74
N LYS A 105 14.46 -7.12 -8.71
CA LYS A 105 15.31 -7.22 -7.51
C LYS A 105 14.86 -6.27 -6.40
N GLU A 106 14.51 -5.03 -6.76
CA GLU A 106 14.00 -4.05 -5.79
C GLU A 106 12.64 -4.47 -5.24
N LEU A 107 11.73 -4.94 -6.11
CA LEU A 107 10.43 -5.47 -5.71
C LEU A 107 10.56 -6.62 -4.71
N ASP A 108 11.43 -7.59 -5.00
CA ASP A 108 11.66 -8.75 -4.13
C ASP A 108 12.26 -8.34 -2.78
N LYS A 109 13.23 -7.42 -2.77
CA LYS A 109 13.81 -6.87 -1.53
C LYS A 109 12.75 -6.17 -0.68
N SER A 110 11.97 -5.27 -1.28
CA SER A 110 10.92 -4.56 -0.57
C SER A 110 9.82 -5.49 -0.07
N LEU A 111 9.51 -6.57 -0.80
CA LEU A 111 8.54 -7.57 -0.35
C LEU A 111 9.01 -8.25 0.94
N GLN A 112 10.28 -8.67 1.01
CA GLN A 112 10.83 -9.26 2.22
C GLN A 112 10.78 -8.27 3.38
N PHE A 113 11.26 -7.04 3.16
CA PHE A 113 11.23 -6.00 4.19
C PHE A 113 9.81 -5.75 4.72
N CYS A 114 8.81 -5.68 3.83
CA CYS A 114 7.42 -5.49 4.24
C CYS A 114 6.89 -6.66 5.07
N LEU A 115 7.24 -7.90 4.73
CA LEU A 115 6.83 -9.08 5.50
C LEU A 115 7.47 -9.11 6.88
N ASP A 116 8.77 -8.81 6.97
CA ASP A 116 9.52 -8.78 8.23
C ASP A 116 8.99 -7.70 9.18
N ASN A 117 8.54 -6.57 8.63
CA ASN A 117 8.03 -5.44 9.40
C ASN A 117 6.50 -5.37 9.48
N GLN A 118 5.79 -6.40 9.01
CA GLN A 118 4.31 -6.46 9.01
C GLN A 118 3.65 -5.21 8.35
N LEU A 119 4.27 -4.70 7.29
CA LEU A 119 3.76 -3.60 6.48
C LEU A 119 2.87 -4.19 5.39
N VAL A 120 1.55 -4.06 5.51
CA VAL A 120 0.56 -4.86 4.77
C VAL A 120 -0.43 -4.03 3.98
N SER A 121 0.09 -3.11 3.16
CA SER A 121 -0.69 -2.32 2.20
C SER A 121 0.16 -1.95 0.99
N ALA A 122 -0.50 -1.65 -0.14
CA ALA A 122 0.18 -1.17 -1.34
C ALA A 122 0.84 0.19 -1.12
N SER A 123 0.27 1.04 -0.27
CA SER A 123 0.86 2.34 0.09
C SER A 123 2.16 2.17 0.86
N GLU A 124 2.17 1.30 1.88
CA GLU A 124 3.39 1.00 2.64
C GLU A 124 4.45 0.36 1.74
N PHE A 125 4.06 -0.61 0.91
CA PHE A 125 4.97 -1.23 -0.05
C PHE A 125 5.60 -0.21 -1.01
N LYS A 126 4.80 0.72 -1.54
CA LYS A 126 5.30 1.83 -2.37
C LYS A 126 6.28 2.72 -1.60
N THR A 127 5.97 3.06 -0.36
CA THR A 127 6.86 3.86 0.49
C THR A 127 8.17 3.12 0.74
N THR A 128 8.12 1.84 1.09
CA THR A 128 9.29 0.98 1.29
C THR A 128 10.16 0.94 0.03
N LEU A 129 9.58 0.76 -1.15
CA LEU A 129 10.33 0.79 -2.42
C LEU A 129 11.10 2.10 -2.62
N ALA A 130 10.48 3.23 -2.26
CA ALA A 130 11.10 4.54 -2.42
C ALA A 130 12.21 4.82 -1.38
N THR A 131 12.07 4.33 -0.15
CA THR A 131 12.95 4.69 0.97
C THR A 131 14.04 3.66 1.26
N LEU A 132 13.81 2.39 0.93
CA LEU A 132 14.71 1.29 1.27
C LEU A 132 16.14 1.46 0.74
N PRO A 133 16.39 1.91 -0.51
CA PRO A 133 17.75 2.11 -0.99
C PRO A 133 18.53 3.16 -0.18
N GLY A 134 17.86 4.27 0.19
CA GLY A 134 18.47 5.32 1.01
C GLY A 134 18.74 4.87 2.44
N TYR A 135 17.86 4.03 2.99
CA TYR A 135 18.04 3.41 4.30
C TYR A 135 19.22 2.43 4.30
N GLU A 136 19.32 1.52 3.33
CA GLU A 136 20.45 0.58 3.18
C GLU A 136 21.78 1.35 3.07
N ALA A 137 21.86 2.37 2.20
CA ALA A 137 23.05 3.19 2.04
C ALA A 137 23.41 4.01 3.30
N HIS A 138 22.43 4.38 4.12
CA HIS A 138 22.70 5.01 5.41
C HIS A 138 23.29 4.02 6.42
N LEU A 139 22.75 2.80 6.49
CA LEU A 139 23.29 1.75 7.36
C LEU A 139 24.72 1.36 6.97
N GLU A 140 25.01 1.23 5.68
CA GLU A 140 26.36 0.94 5.19
C GLU A 140 27.35 2.05 5.57
N ARG A 141 26.94 3.33 5.46
CA ARG A 141 27.75 4.45 5.92
C ARG A 141 28.01 4.39 7.41
N LEU A 142 26.98 4.13 8.24
CA LEU A 142 27.16 3.99 9.68
C LEU A 142 28.09 2.82 10.05
N GLN A 143 28.07 1.74 9.29
CA GLN A 143 29.00 0.62 9.49
C GLN A 143 30.43 0.96 9.07
N ALA A 144 30.61 1.72 7.99
CA ALA A 144 31.92 2.19 7.55
C ALA A 144 32.50 3.28 8.47
N GLU A 145 31.63 4.16 8.98
CA GLU A 145 31.92 5.22 9.95
C GLU A 145 31.93 4.73 11.39
N ALA A 146 31.57 3.46 11.64
CA ALA A 146 31.83 2.77 12.90
C ALA A 146 33.35 2.55 13.00
N ILE A 147 34.05 3.66 13.19
CA ILE A 147 35.40 3.73 13.72
C ILE A 147 35.39 2.82 14.94
N GLU A 148 36.30 1.84 14.98
CA GLU A 148 36.66 1.22 16.24
C GLU A 148 37.02 2.36 17.19
N LEU A 149 36.07 2.79 18.03
CA LEU A 149 36.39 3.68 19.14
C LEU A 149 37.63 3.06 19.78
N PRO A 150 38.71 3.81 20.02
CA PRO A 150 39.92 3.30 20.66
C PRO A 150 39.62 3.05 22.13
N VAL A 151 38.75 2.07 22.37
CA VAL A 151 38.33 1.58 23.65
C VAL A 151 39.40 0.57 24.02
N SER A 152 40.20 0.90 25.03
CA SER A 152 41.23 0.00 25.53
C SER A 152 40.65 -1.39 25.79
N GLN A 153 41.46 -2.44 25.63
CA GLN A 153 41.03 -3.80 25.94
C GLN A 153 40.49 -3.91 27.37
N ALA A 154 41.11 -3.20 28.32
CA ALA A 154 40.64 -3.08 29.71
C ALA A 154 39.23 -2.45 29.83
N THR A 155 38.90 -1.46 29.00
CA THR A 155 37.57 -0.85 28.97
C THR A 155 36.54 -1.79 28.33
N LYS A 156 36.91 -2.55 27.28
CA LYS A 156 36.04 -3.59 26.68
C LYS A 156 35.74 -4.72 27.68
N GLU A 157 36.74 -5.15 28.45
CA GLU A 157 36.59 -6.17 29.50
C GLU A 157 35.74 -5.67 30.68
N LYS A 158 35.91 -4.41 31.08
CA LYS A 158 35.01 -3.75 32.05
C LYS A 158 33.56 -3.72 31.54
N LEU A 159 33.32 -3.30 30.30
CA LEU A 159 31.97 -3.28 29.73
C LEU A 159 31.31 -4.67 29.67
N LYS A 160 32.08 -5.73 29.41
CA LYS A 160 31.58 -7.12 29.44
C LYS A 160 31.22 -7.61 30.85
N SER A 161 31.86 -7.07 31.88
CA SER A 161 31.65 -7.47 33.29
C SER A 161 30.66 -6.56 34.02
N ILE A 162 30.33 -5.39 33.47
CA ILE A 162 29.28 -4.53 34.00
C ILE A 162 27.93 -5.19 33.73
N GLN A 163 27.31 -5.70 34.80
CA GLN A 163 25.88 -5.96 34.80
C GLN A 163 25.18 -4.70 35.28
N PRO A 164 24.55 -3.91 34.39
CA PRO A 164 23.81 -2.74 34.83
C PRO A 164 22.63 -3.19 35.70
N GLU A 165 22.32 -2.37 36.70
CA GLU A 165 21.15 -2.60 37.53
C GLU A 165 19.89 -2.44 36.66
N VAL A 166 19.30 -3.57 36.27
CA VAL A 166 18.05 -3.58 35.52
C VAL A 166 16.93 -3.29 36.50
N ARG A 167 16.48 -2.03 36.55
CA ARG A 167 15.32 -1.66 37.35
C ARG A 167 14.10 -2.41 36.85
N PRO A 168 13.30 -3.03 37.74
CA PRO A 168 12.07 -3.69 37.32
C PRO A 168 11.13 -2.68 36.66
N LEU A 169 10.45 -3.11 35.59
CA LEU A 169 9.51 -2.29 34.82
C LEU A 169 8.44 -1.63 35.72
N ALA A 170 8.14 -2.26 36.86
CA ALA A 170 7.24 -1.77 37.89
C ALA A 170 7.60 -0.34 38.37
N THR A 171 8.89 0.00 38.49
CA THR A 171 9.36 1.33 38.92
C THR A 171 8.84 2.43 38.00
N TYR A 172 8.86 2.20 36.68
CA TYR A 172 8.31 3.15 35.71
C TYR A 172 6.79 3.21 35.76
N THR A 173 6.12 2.06 36.00
CA THR A 173 4.66 2.06 36.16
C THR A 173 4.20 2.81 37.41
N GLN A 174 4.97 2.82 38.51
CA GLN A 174 4.68 3.63 39.70
C GLN A 174 4.80 5.12 39.43
N ILE A 175 5.84 5.55 38.69
CA ILE A 175 6.02 6.95 38.31
C ILE A 175 4.86 7.40 37.39
N LEU A 176 4.45 6.54 36.44
CA LEU A 176 3.38 6.84 35.48
C LEU A 176 1.97 6.77 36.08
N LYS A 177 1.77 6.01 37.16
CA LYS A 177 0.45 5.90 37.83
C LYS A 177 0.05 7.16 38.59
N GLY A 178 0.94 8.15 38.71
CA GLY A 178 0.68 9.41 39.38
C GLY A 178 0.63 9.25 40.90
N ALA A 179 1.18 10.23 41.63
CA ALA A 179 1.09 10.26 43.08
C ALA A 179 -0.38 10.36 43.50
N HIS A 180 -0.94 9.29 44.08
CA HIS A 180 -2.16 9.36 44.85
C HIS A 180 -1.84 10.14 46.14
N TYR A 181 -1.92 11.48 46.07
CA TYR A 181 -2.09 12.30 47.26
C TYR A 181 -3.50 12.03 47.81
N GLY A 182 -3.60 10.99 48.63
CA GLY A 182 -4.78 10.75 49.45
C GLY A 182 -4.85 11.81 50.54
N THR A 183 -5.90 12.62 50.47
CA THR A 183 -6.40 13.46 51.55
C THR A 183 -6.83 12.59 52.73
N ASN A 184 -6.34 12.94 53.93
CA ASN A 184 -7.11 13.00 55.16
C ASN A 184 -6.44 13.98 56.11
#